data_AF-A0A2V7I8C3-F1
#
_entry.id   AF-A0A2V7I8C3-F1
#
_cell.length_a   1.000
_cell.length_b   1.000
_cell.length_c   1.000
_cell.angle_alpha   90.00
_cell.angle_beta   90.00
_cell.angle_gamma   90.00
#
_symmetry.space_group_name_H-M   'P 1'
#
loop_
_entity.id
_entity.type
_entity.pdbx_description
1 polymer ?
#
loop_
_entity_poly.entity_id
_entity_poly.type
_entity_poly.pdbx_seq_one_letter_code
_entity_poly.pdbx_strand_id
1 'polypeptide(L)'
;MAYTDVRGLAVSTTSADALAAYERGIDLFLRWREGAADAFQAAVAADPHFVLGHCTRAYVAWRMGKPGLAREAHQQLMALADDAPDERERLHVRAVDAMQRCDAAAAQTHLEQVAAQYPTDRIGVRLLSFICIAQGDYGRGLEIARRSLTACPDDVQFQTMTGFFLEQSGYNAEGLAMSSRALASDPTNLFAYHAVGHAYVARGDYRNALETFERAASLERYGHILWHLAEAQAILGHERLTRDYSSAPTVPPFERIALMWRLEALRGARIDDAIWKELAAQGERLLEHADYLTTWMHHWIDVALARAGEHEKARTQVERLRRLPAGRASGHWSTLGADLLEGEMAVMRGDHATAARLMAPAIRRIHDMGGGSREQKDIFRDLYLELQRRLGNAEVVIELAQQRLLANPCHIQSLTALTWAYGRTGRPLLQRQAYQQLVNRAAEAGLETRAPELLDAQQMLQATA
;
A
#
# COMPACT_ATOMS: atom_id res chain seq x y z
N MET A 1 39.26 11.68 -11.23
CA MET A 1 38.06 11.78 -12.08
C MET A 1 36.87 11.52 -11.18
N ALA A 2 35.83 12.34 -11.22
CA ALA A 2 34.58 12.02 -10.54
C ALA A 2 33.96 10.78 -11.22
N TYR A 3 33.52 9.81 -10.43
CA TYR A 3 32.82 8.66 -10.99
C TYR A 3 31.40 9.05 -11.42
N THR A 4 30.76 8.18 -12.20
CA THR A 4 29.34 8.27 -12.54
C THR A 4 28.60 7.02 -12.08
N ASP A 5 27.35 7.18 -11.71
CA ASP A 5 26.44 6.06 -11.43
C ASP A 5 26.14 5.23 -12.70
N VAL A 6 25.42 4.11 -12.56
CA VAL A 6 25.08 3.22 -13.71
C VAL A 6 24.17 3.86 -14.77
N ARG A 7 23.73 5.11 -14.57
CA ARG A 7 22.96 5.91 -15.52
C ARG A 7 23.79 7.06 -16.10
N GLY A 8 25.08 7.10 -15.80
CA GLY A 8 26.02 8.11 -16.31
C GLY A 8 25.91 9.46 -15.60
N LEU A 9 25.24 9.53 -14.46
CA LEU A 9 25.10 10.76 -13.68
C LEU A 9 26.27 10.87 -12.70
N ALA A 10 26.88 12.05 -12.59
CA ALA A 10 28.01 12.27 -11.70
C ALA A 10 27.65 12.02 -10.23
N VAL A 11 28.67 11.62 -9.45
CA VAL A 11 28.57 11.40 -8.00
C VAL A 11 29.76 12.02 -7.27
N SER A 12 29.58 12.40 -6.01
CA SER A 12 30.63 13.02 -5.16
C SER A 12 31.78 12.09 -4.80
N THR A 13 31.59 10.77 -4.84
CA THR A 13 32.65 9.84 -4.42
C THR A 13 33.78 9.71 -5.46
N THR A 14 35.00 9.55 -4.93
CA THR A 14 36.18 9.15 -5.71
C THR A 14 36.63 7.72 -5.37
N SER A 15 35.83 6.97 -4.61
CA SER A 15 36.08 5.59 -4.22
C SER A 15 35.22 4.64 -5.07
N ALA A 16 35.88 3.74 -5.80
CA ALA A 16 35.20 2.70 -6.56
C ALA A 16 34.40 1.75 -5.64
N ASP A 17 34.92 1.48 -4.44
CA ASP A 17 34.26 0.62 -3.46
C ASP A 17 32.99 1.27 -2.90
N ALA A 18 33.05 2.59 -2.62
CA ALA A 18 31.90 3.35 -2.15
C ALA A 18 30.79 3.40 -3.22
N LEU A 19 31.16 3.68 -4.48
CA LEU A 19 30.21 3.66 -5.59
C LEU A 19 29.60 2.27 -5.78
N ALA A 20 30.41 1.20 -5.77
CA ALA A 20 29.91 -0.16 -5.92
C ALA A 20 28.95 -0.54 -4.78
N ALA A 21 29.23 -0.13 -3.54
CA ALA A 21 28.34 -0.34 -2.41
C ALA A 21 27.03 0.44 -2.54
N TYR A 22 27.10 1.70 -2.99
CA TYR A 22 25.92 2.52 -3.26
C TYR A 22 25.04 1.92 -4.36
N GLU A 23 25.64 1.48 -5.47
CA GLU A 23 24.91 0.84 -6.57
C GLU A 23 24.21 -0.44 -6.13
N ARG A 24 24.88 -1.27 -5.33
CA ARG A 24 24.24 -2.43 -4.69
C ARG A 24 23.08 -2.01 -3.80
N GLY A 25 23.24 -0.95 -3.00
CA GLY A 25 22.17 -0.44 -2.15
C GLY A 25 20.95 0.03 -2.94
N ILE A 26 21.16 0.78 -4.02
CA ILE A 26 20.08 1.23 -4.91
C ILE A 26 19.38 0.03 -5.54
N ASP A 27 20.13 -0.93 -6.07
CA ASP A 27 19.58 -2.13 -6.68
C ASP A 27 18.69 -2.93 -5.71
N LEU A 28 19.21 -3.21 -4.51
CA LEU A 28 18.46 -3.91 -3.46
C LEU A 28 17.20 -3.12 -3.06
N PHE A 29 17.31 -1.81 -2.88
CA PHE A 29 16.18 -0.97 -2.48
C PHE A 29 15.07 -0.93 -3.53
N LEU A 30 15.42 -0.83 -4.82
CA LEU A 30 14.45 -0.74 -5.91
C LEU A 30 13.77 -2.09 -6.19
N ARG A 31 14.50 -3.20 -6.03
CA ARG A 31 13.99 -4.57 -6.18
C ARG A 31 13.27 -5.12 -4.94
N TRP A 32 13.22 -4.33 -3.86
CA TRP A 32 12.68 -4.71 -2.54
C TRP A 32 13.38 -5.94 -1.96
N ARG A 33 14.70 -5.89 -1.92
CA ARG A 33 15.57 -6.90 -1.33
C ARG A 33 16.14 -6.38 -0.02
N GLU A 34 16.36 -7.29 0.93
CA GLU A 34 17.07 -7.00 2.17
C GLU A 34 18.53 -6.57 1.91
N GLY A 35 19.15 -5.94 2.91
CA GLY A 35 20.56 -5.51 2.85
C GLY A 35 20.80 -4.14 2.19
N ALA A 36 19.77 -3.46 1.68
CA ALA A 36 19.93 -2.12 1.10
C ALA A 36 20.55 -1.12 2.10
N ALA A 37 20.05 -1.09 3.35
CA ALA A 37 20.56 -0.22 4.40
C ALA A 37 22.04 -0.49 4.74
N ASP A 38 22.43 -1.77 4.80
CA ASP A 38 23.81 -2.18 5.07
C ASP A 38 24.73 -1.80 3.92
N ALA A 39 24.27 -1.93 2.68
CA ALA A 39 25.02 -1.52 1.49
C ALA A 39 25.25 0.00 1.46
N PHE A 40 24.24 0.80 1.81
CA PHE A 40 24.41 2.25 1.93
C PHE A 40 25.34 2.63 3.10
N GLN A 41 25.27 1.91 4.22
CA GLN A 41 26.22 2.08 5.32
C GLN A 41 27.65 1.77 4.88
N ALA A 42 27.87 0.69 4.12
CA ALA A 42 29.16 0.34 3.57
C ALA A 42 29.67 1.41 2.58
N ALA A 43 28.79 2.02 1.80
CA ALA A 43 29.16 3.08 0.87
C ALA A 43 29.78 4.30 1.58
N VAL A 44 29.11 4.81 2.62
CA VAL A 44 29.63 5.96 3.38
C VAL A 44 30.77 5.61 4.33
N ALA A 45 30.93 4.33 4.69
CA ALA A 45 32.10 3.87 5.43
C ALA A 45 33.35 3.82 4.53
N ALA A 46 33.18 3.41 3.26
CA ALA A 46 34.25 3.39 2.27
C ALA A 46 34.64 4.79 1.80
N ASP A 47 33.70 5.73 1.78
CA ASP A 47 33.96 7.14 1.53
C ASP A 47 33.03 8.04 2.38
N PRO A 48 33.52 8.56 3.53
CA PRO A 48 32.74 9.44 4.39
C PRO A 48 32.28 10.74 3.73
N HIS A 49 32.90 11.18 2.62
CA HIS A 49 32.52 12.39 1.89
C HIS A 49 31.53 12.12 0.74
N PHE A 50 31.00 10.89 0.63
CA PHE A 50 30.01 10.54 -0.39
C PHE A 50 28.63 11.14 -0.07
N VAL A 51 28.38 12.37 -0.53
CA VAL A 51 27.16 13.17 -0.30
C VAL A 51 25.89 12.39 -0.69
N LEU A 52 25.79 11.87 -1.91
CA LEU A 52 24.60 11.12 -2.35
C LEU A 52 24.38 9.81 -1.56
N GLY A 53 25.47 9.21 -1.06
CA GLY A 53 25.42 8.07 -0.14
C GLY A 53 24.71 8.44 1.16
N HIS A 54 25.08 9.56 1.79
CA HIS A 54 24.42 10.05 3.00
C HIS A 54 22.97 10.50 2.74
N CYS A 55 22.69 11.15 1.61
CA CYS A 55 21.31 11.48 1.21
C CYS A 55 20.44 10.23 1.17
N THR A 56 20.91 9.18 0.50
CA THR A 56 20.16 7.95 0.31
C THR A 56 19.99 7.17 1.61
N ARG A 57 21.00 7.18 2.50
CA ARG A 57 20.85 6.65 3.86
C ARG A 57 19.72 7.32 4.61
N ALA A 58 19.65 8.66 4.58
CA ALA A 58 18.57 9.41 5.25
C ALA A 58 17.20 9.04 4.68
N TYR A 59 17.04 9.06 3.35
CA TYR A 59 15.80 8.67 2.68
C TYR A 59 15.32 7.25 3.05
N VAL A 60 16.23 6.27 2.98
CA VAL A 60 15.91 4.88 3.25
C VAL A 60 15.60 4.67 4.73
N ALA A 61 16.34 5.32 5.63
CA ALA A 61 16.08 5.24 7.06
C ALA A 61 14.69 5.80 7.43
N TRP A 62 14.27 6.94 6.86
CA TRP A 62 12.89 7.43 7.04
C TRP A 62 11.87 6.43 6.49
N ARG A 63 12.10 5.91 5.29
CA ARG A 63 11.18 4.95 4.65
C ARG A 63 11.03 3.63 5.42
N MET A 64 12.06 3.22 6.14
CA MET A 64 12.07 2.05 7.02
C MET A 64 11.50 2.34 8.42
N GLY A 65 11.05 3.57 8.71
CA GLY A 65 10.58 3.95 10.03
C GLY A 65 11.68 3.98 11.09
N LYS A 66 12.93 4.27 10.68
CA LYS A 66 14.11 4.38 11.55
C LYS A 66 14.58 5.86 11.66
N PRO A 67 13.80 6.74 12.31
CA PRO A 67 14.07 8.19 12.33
C PRO A 67 15.34 8.56 13.11
N GLY A 68 15.80 7.72 14.04
CA GLY A 68 17.10 7.90 14.68
C GLY A 68 18.26 7.83 13.68
N LEU A 69 18.29 6.76 12.86
CA LEU A 69 19.29 6.60 11.80
C LEU A 69 19.14 7.66 10.71
N ALA A 70 17.92 8.09 10.40
CA ALA A 70 17.69 9.14 9.43
C ALA A 70 18.25 10.49 9.89
N ARG A 71 18.04 10.85 11.17
CA ARG A 71 18.62 12.05 11.79
C ARG A 71 20.14 12.00 11.82
N GLU A 72 20.73 10.85 12.13
CA GLU A 72 22.18 10.67 12.10
C GLU A 72 22.74 10.88 10.69
N ALA A 73 22.12 10.27 9.67
CA ALA A 73 22.53 10.43 8.28
C ALA A 73 22.35 11.88 7.79
N HIS A 74 21.27 12.57 8.19
CA HIS A 74 21.09 14.00 7.91
C HIS A 74 22.19 14.85 8.55
N GLN A 75 22.53 14.62 9.83
CA GLN A 75 23.59 15.37 10.50
C GLN A 75 24.94 15.21 9.80
N GLN A 76 25.28 13.98 9.39
CA GLN A 76 26.49 13.70 8.62
C GLN A 76 26.45 14.37 7.24
N LEU A 77 25.30 14.35 6.56
CA LEU A 77 25.11 15.01 5.27
C LEU A 77 25.28 16.53 5.36
N MET A 78 24.76 17.18 6.40
CA MET A 78 24.84 18.64 6.55
C MET A 78 26.27 19.14 6.77
N ALA A 79 27.15 18.30 7.30
CA ALA A 79 28.57 18.62 7.39
C ALA A 79 29.28 18.63 6.01
N LEU A 80 28.65 18.06 4.98
CA LEU A 80 29.18 17.88 3.62
C LEU A 80 28.37 18.65 2.56
N ALA A 81 27.40 19.48 2.98
CA ALA A 81 26.45 20.09 2.05
C ALA A 81 27.13 20.96 0.98
N ASP A 82 28.22 21.65 1.35
CA ASP A 82 29.02 22.49 0.46
C ASP A 82 29.93 21.68 -0.48
N ASP A 83 30.12 20.38 -0.20
CA ASP A 83 30.95 19.46 -1.00
C ASP A 83 30.18 18.84 -2.18
N ALA A 84 28.86 19.09 -2.28
CA ALA A 84 28.02 18.57 -3.36
C ALA A 84 28.47 19.11 -4.73
N PRO A 85 28.98 18.24 -5.64
CA PRO A 85 29.74 18.66 -6.81
C PRO A 85 28.87 19.29 -7.91
N ASP A 86 27.59 18.89 -7.98
CA ASP A 86 26.67 19.29 -9.05
C ASP A 86 25.28 19.64 -8.52
N GLU A 87 24.40 20.13 -9.41
CA GLU A 87 23.06 20.54 -9.01
C GLU A 87 22.19 19.35 -8.60
N ARG A 88 22.45 18.17 -9.17
CA ARG A 88 21.71 16.94 -8.84
C ARG A 88 21.88 16.60 -7.36
N GLU A 89 23.12 16.49 -6.88
CA GLU A 89 23.36 16.17 -5.47
C GLU A 89 22.92 17.31 -4.54
N ARG A 90 23.09 18.58 -4.95
CA ARG A 90 22.55 19.73 -4.18
C ARG A 90 21.04 19.68 -4.02
N LEU A 91 20.30 19.25 -5.04
CA LEU A 91 18.85 19.08 -4.94
C LEU A 91 18.48 17.96 -3.96
N HIS A 92 19.22 16.83 -3.98
CA HIS A 92 19.04 15.77 -2.98
C HIS A 92 19.33 16.28 -1.56
N VAL A 93 20.43 17.02 -1.36
CA VAL A 93 20.77 17.64 -0.06
C VAL A 93 19.62 18.50 0.45
N ARG A 94 19.10 19.41 -0.39
CA ARG A 94 17.96 20.28 -0.04
C ARG A 94 16.69 19.48 0.28
N ALA A 95 16.43 18.40 -0.46
CA ALA A 95 15.25 17.57 -0.21
C ALA A 95 15.36 16.78 1.10
N VAL A 96 16.52 16.21 1.43
CA VAL A 96 16.77 15.56 2.74
C VAL A 96 16.60 16.56 3.88
N ASP A 97 17.18 17.74 3.72
CA ASP A 97 17.11 18.80 4.72
C ASP A 97 15.67 19.32 4.93
N ALA A 98 14.88 19.44 3.87
CA ALA A 98 13.45 19.72 3.96
C ALA A 98 12.67 18.59 4.66
N MET A 99 12.96 17.32 4.36
CA MET A 99 12.34 16.17 5.05
C MET A 99 12.65 16.17 6.55
N GLN A 100 13.89 16.50 6.95
CA GLN A 100 14.27 16.60 8.36
C GLN A 100 13.54 17.70 9.12
N ARG A 101 13.17 18.79 8.43
CA ARG A 101 12.33 19.87 8.97
C ARG A 101 10.83 19.59 8.91
N CYS A 102 10.43 18.41 8.44
CA CYS A 102 9.03 18.05 8.18
C CYS A 102 8.36 18.99 7.14
N ASP A 103 9.14 19.62 6.27
CA ASP A 103 8.65 20.45 5.16
C ASP A 103 8.43 19.57 3.92
N ALA A 104 7.31 18.86 3.91
CA ALA A 104 6.96 17.94 2.83
C ALA A 104 6.81 18.65 1.47
N ALA A 105 6.38 19.91 1.45
CA ALA A 105 6.19 20.68 0.23
C ALA A 105 7.54 21.06 -0.42
N ALA A 106 8.50 21.54 0.38
CA ALA A 106 9.85 21.81 -0.12
C ALA A 106 10.57 20.53 -0.55
N ALA A 107 10.46 19.45 0.23
CA ALA A 107 11.03 18.15 -0.12
C ALA A 107 10.49 17.63 -1.46
N GLN A 108 9.17 17.71 -1.66
CA GLN A 108 8.53 17.36 -2.94
C GLN A 108 9.06 18.24 -4.07
N THR A 109 9.11 19.56 -3.88
CA THR A 109 9.57 20.51 -4.91
C THR A 109 10.98 20.17 -5.39
N HIS A 110 11.89 19.86 -4.47
CA HIS A 110 13.26 19.49 -4.82
C HIS A 110 13.34 18.13 -5.53
N LEU A 111 12.56 17.13 -5.11
CA LEU A 111 12.49 15.84 -5.79
C LEU A 111 11.85 15.94 -7.18
N GLU A 112 10.88 16.85 -7.38
CA GLU A 112 10.33 17.17 -8.69
C GLU A 112 11.38 17.79 -9.62
N GLN A 113 12.23 18.67 -9.10
CA GLN A 113 13.35 19.23 -9.84
C GLN A 113 14.35 18.13 -10.24
N VAL A 114 14.69 17.21 -9.31
CA VAL A 114 15.54 16.05 -9.63
C VAL A 114 14.93 15.24 -10.76
N ALA A 115 13.67 14.81 -10.62
CA ALA A 115 13.03 13.94 -11.62
C ALA A 115 12.81 14.64 -12.97
N ALA A 116 12.72 15.97 -13.01
CA ALA A 116 12.56 16.74 -14.25
C ALA A 116 13.88 16.93 -14.99
N GLN A 117 14.96 17.27 -14.27
CA GLN A 117 16.27 17.52 -14.85
C GLN A 117 17.06 16.22 -15.11
N TYR A 118 16.86 15.21 -14.25
CA TYR A 118 17.55 13.93 -14.27
C TYR A 118 16.51 12.79 -14.24
N PRO A 119 15.77 12.58 -15.35
CA PRO A 119 14.69 11.57 -15.41
C PRO A 119 15.19 10.12 -15.23
N THR A 120 16.50 9.88 -15.29
CA THR A 120 17.12 8.59 -15.01
C THR A 120 17.70 8.47 -13.60
N ASP A 121 17.55 9.51 -12.75
CA ASP A 121 17.90 9.44 -11.33
C ASP A 121 16.97 8.46 -10.61
N ARG A 122 17.47 7.24 -10.40
CA ARG A 122 16.65 6.14 -9.87
C ARG A 122 16.12 6.40 -8.47
N ILE A 123 16.89 7.06 -7.59
CA ILE A 123 16.46 7.30 -6.20
C ILE A 123 15.49 8.47 -6.12
N GLY A 124 15.76 9.59 -6.80
CA GLY A 124 14.89 10.76 -6.83
C GLY A 124 13.53 10.44 -7.45
N VAL A 125 13.52 9.75 -8.59
CA VAL A 125 12.28 9.27 -9.24
C VAL A 125 11.51 8.33 -8.33
N ARG A 126 12.19 7.40 -7.64
CA ARG A 126 11.54 6.48 -6.71
C ARG A 126 10.92 7.21 -5.52
N LEU A 127 11.62 8.16 -4.92
CA LEU A 127 11.12 8.92 -3.77
C LEU A 127 9.93 9.78 -4.14
N LEU A 128 9.99 10.48 -5.28
CA LEU A 128 8.87 11.26 -5.77
C LEU A 128 7.65 10.37 -6.04
N SER A 129 7.85 9.15 -6.54
CA SER A 129 6.76 8.20 -6.74
C SER A 129 6.04 7.84 -5.43
N PHE A 130 6.75 7.73 -4.31
CA PHE A 130 6.13 7.50 -3.00
C PHE A 130 5.30 8.70 -2.55
N ILE A 131 5.74 9.93 -2.86
CA ILE A 131 4.96 11.14 -2.57
C ILE A 131 3.66 11.13 -3.39
N CYS A 132 3.73 10.81 -4.68
CA CYS A 132 2.54 10.67 -5.53
C CYS A 132 1.56 9.63 -4.96
N ILE A 133 2.06 8.48 -4.49
CA ILE A 133 1.24 7.45 -3.83
C ILE A 133 0.59 8.02 -2.56
N ALA A 134 1.36 8.67 -1.68
CA ALA A 134 0.87 9.25 -0.43
C ALA A 134 -0.19 10.33 -0.65
N GLN A 135 -0.13 11.06 -1.76
CA GLN A 135 -1.09 12.11 -2.13
C GLN A 135 -2.26 11.61 -2.98
N GLY A 136 -2.20 10.38 -3.51
CA GLY A 136 -3.19 9.84 -4.44
C GLY A 136 -3.05 10.42 -5.85
N ASP A 137 -1.93 11.07 -6.16
CA ASP A 137 -1.66 11.66 -7.47
C ASP A 137 -1.07 10.64 -8.45
N TYR A 138 -1.85 9.60 -8.73
CA TYR A 138 -1.43 8.52 -9.62
C TYR A 138 -1.19 9.00 -11.06
N GLY A 139 -1.90 10.04 -11.49
CA GLY A 139 -1.67 10.68 -12.78
C GLY A 139 -0.27 11.30 -12.89
N ARG A 140 0.14 12.06 -11.87
CA ARG A 140 1.51 12.61 -11.80
C ARG A 140 2.56 11.51 -11.69
N GLY A 141 2.31 10.48 -10.88
CA GLY A 141 3.18 9.30 -10.77
C GLY A 141 3.40 8.61 -12.12
N LEU A 142 2.33 8.44 -12.91
CA LEU A 142 2.40 7.88 -14.26
C LEU A 142 3.18 8.77 -15.23
N GLU A 143 3.01 10.09 -15.17
CA GLU A 143 3.77 11.05 -15.99
C GLU A 143 5.27 10.93 -15.73
N ILE A 144 5.67 10.93 -14.45
CA ILE A 144 7.07 10.80 -14.04
C ILE A 144 7.65 9.45 -14.51
N ALA A 145 6.91 8.36 -14.29
CA ALA A 145 7.34 7.02 -14.70
C ALA A 145 7.51 6.93 -16.22
N ARG A 146 6.57 7.51 -17.00
CA ARG A 146 6.67 7.56 -18.47
C ARG A 146 7.84 8.40 -18.95
N ARG A 147 8.10 9.57 -18.35
CA ARG A 147 9.27 10.39 -18.71
C ARG A 147 10.58 9.63 -18.48
N SER A 148 10.68 8.95 -17.33
CA SER A 148 11.85 8.15 -16.97
C SER A 148 12.03 6.96 -17.90
N LEU A 149 10.94 6.28 -18.25
CA LEU A 149 10.93 5.19 -19.23
C LEU A 149 11.31 5.67 -20.63
N THR A 150 10.85 6.84 -21.09
CA THR A 150 11.28 7.40 -22.38
C THR A 150 12.78 7.69 -22.39
N ALA A 151 13.33 8.18 -21.28
CA ALA A 151 14.76 8.44 -21.15
C ALA A 151 15.60 7.15 -21.05
N CYS A 152 15.03 6.07 -20.53
CA CYS A 152 15.67 4.75 -20.43
C CYS A 152 14.66 3.62 -20.70
N PRO A 153 14.39 3.28 -21.98
CA PRO A 153 13.29 2.38 -22.38
C PRO A 153 13.35 0.96 -21.81
N ASP A 154 14.55 0.47 -21.54
CA ASP A 154 14.80 -0.91 -21.08
C ASP A 154 14.99 -1.01 -19.56
N ASP A 155 14.81 0.10 -18.82
CA ASP A 155 14.93 0.09 -17.36
C ASP A 155 13.71 -0.61 -16.72
N VAL A 156 13.97 -1.79 -16.16
CA VAL A 156 12.98 -2.61 -15.45
C VAL A 156 12.26 -1.83 -14.34
N GLN A 157 12.97 -0.92 -13.65
CA GLN A 157 12.36 -0.14 -12.58
C GLN A 157 11.32 0.83 -13.14
N PHE A 158 11.62 1.53 -14.22
CA PHE A 158 10.68 2.49 -14.83
C PHE A 158 9.52 1.79 -15.55
N GLN A 159 9.76 0.61 -16.13
CA GLN A 159 8.70 -0.26 -16.63
C GLN A 159 7.75 -0.68 -15.50
N THR A 160 8.31 -1.20 -14.39
CA THR A 160 7.52 -1.62 -13.21
C THR A 160 6.73 -0.46 -12.63
N MET A 161 7.34 0.72 -12.47
CA MET A 161 6.65 1.92 -11.98
C MET A 161 5.50 2.34 -12.90
N THR A 162 5.71 2.29 -14.22
CA THR A 162 4.66 2.61 -15.20
C THR A 162 3.51 1.62 -15.10
N GLY A 163 3.81 0.31 -15.01
CA GLY A 163 2.79 -0.72 -14.84
C GLY A 163 1.98 -0.56 -13.56
N PHE A 164 2.65 -0.28 -12.44
CA PHE A 164 2.00 0.02 -11.16
C PHE A 164 1.10 1.25 -11.24
N PHE A 165 1.57 2.38 -11.78
CA PHE A 165 0.72 3.59 -11.85
C PHE A 165 -0.42 3.49 -12.86
N LEU A 166 -0.27 2.68 -13.92
CA LEU A 166 -1.38 2.35 -14.82
C LEU A 166 -2.48 1.61 -14.07
N GLU A 167 -2.13 0.57 -13.30
CA GLU A 167 -3.08 -0.19 -12.49
C GLU A 167 -3.71 0.69 -11.39
N GLN A 168 -2.92 1.49 -10.67
CA GLN A 168 -3.46 2.45 -9.69
C GLN A 168 -4.35 3.54 -10.33
N SER A 169 -4.24 3.76 -11.64
CA SER A 169 -5.14 4.65 -12.38
C SER A 169 -6.36 3.93 -12.99
N GLY A 170 -6.49 2.61 -12.81
CA GLY A 170 -7.60 1.78 -13.30
C GLY A 170 -7.35 1.15 -14.67
N TYR A 171 -6.19 1.39 -15.29
CA TYR A 171 -5.78 0.77 -16.56
C TYR A 171 -5.17 -0.61 -16.33
N ASN A 172 -5.92 -1.50 -15.66
CA ASN A 172 -5.41 -2.76 -15.11
C ASN A 172 -4.79 -3.69 -16.17
N ALA A 173 -5.36 -3.74 -17.38
CA ALA A 173 -4.84 -4.58 -18.46
C ALA A 173 -3.48 -4.08 -18.99
N GLU A 174 -3.36 -2.77 -19.21
CA GLU A 174 -2.11 -2.14 -19.65
C GLU A 174 -1.05 -2.21 -18.54
N GLY A 175 -1.46 -1.97 -17.29
CA GLY A 175 -0.61 -2.11 -16.11
C GLY A 175 -0.04 -3.52 -15.96
N LEU A 176 -0.89 -4.55 -16.07
CA LEU A 176 -0.46 -5.94 -16.04
C LEU A 176 0.53 -6.26 -17.16
N ALA A 177 0.24 -5.84 -18.40
CA ALA A 177 1.11 -6.10 -19.54
C ALA A 177 2.50 -5.46 -19.35
N MET A 178 2.56 -4.22 -18.84
CA MET A 178 3.82 -3.53 -18.58
C MET A 178 4.60 -4.18 -17.44
N SER A 179 3.97 -4.45 -16.30
CA SER A 179 4.63 -5.08 -15.15
C SER A 179 5.08 -6.51 -15.46
N SER A 180 4.33 -7.26 -16.27
CA SER A 180 4.71 -8.62 -16.69
C SER A 180 5.95 -8.62 -17.58
N ARG A 181 6.10 -7.62 -18.47
CA ARG A 181 7.32 -7.43 -19.26
C ARG A 181 8.52 -7.10 -18.36
N ALA A 182 8.33 -6.21 -17.39
CA ALA A 182 9.39 -5.87 -16.44
C ALA A 182 9.83 -7.11 -15.64
N LEU A 183 8.87 -7.90 -15.15
CA LEU A 183 9.15 -9.14 -14.43
C LEU A 183 9.84 -10.20 -15.30
N ALA A 184 9.49 -10.30 -16.59
CA ALA A 184 10.15 -11.21 -17.51
C ALA A 184 11.63 -10.82 -17.75
N SER A 185 11.93 -9.51 -17.78
CA SER A 185 13.29 -8.99 -17.91
C SER A 185 14.13 -9.19 -16.65
N ASP A 186 13.51 -9.12 -15.46
CA ASP A 186 14.16 -9.38 -14.17
C ASP A 186 13.27 -10.25 -13.26
N PRO A 187 13.41 -11.58 -13.36
CA PRO A 187 12.63 -12.53 -12.57
C PRO A 187 12.97 -12.54 -11.07
N THR A 188 13.85 -11.66 -10.59
CA THR A 188 14.24 -11.54 -9.17
C THR A 188 13.73 -10.25 -8.51
N ASN A 189 13.03 -9.40 -9.26
CA ASN A 189 12.52 -8.12 -8.79
C ASN A 189 11.18 -8.28 -8.06
N LEU A 190 11.20 -8.17 -6.73
CA LEU A 190 9.99 -8.34 -5.92
C LEU A 190 9.00 -7.18 -6.09
N PHE A 191 9.46 -5.98 -6.47
CA PHE A 191 8.55 -4.88 -6.83
C PHE A 191 7.78 -5.16 -8.12
N ALA A 192 8.40 -5.85 -9.10
CA ALA A 192 7.71 -6.29 -10.30
C ALA A 192 6.67 -7.37 -9.99
N TYR A 193 7.01 -8.35 -9.15
CA TYR A 193 6.03 -9.32 -8.63
C TYR A 193 4.86 -8.64 -7.92
N HIS A 194 5.13 -7.66 -7.07
CA HIS A 194 4.09 -6.85 -6.43
C HIS A 194 3.16 -6.19 -7.45
N ALA A 195 3.71 -5.46 -8.43
CA ALA A 195 2.90 -4.79 -9.44
C ALA A 195 2.06 -5.76 -10.29
N VAL A 196 2.58 -6.94 -10.62
CA VAL A 196 1.84 -8.00 -11.32
C VAL A 196 0.72 -8.59 -10.45
N GLY A 197 1.02 -8.92 -9.20
CA GLY A 197 0.06 -9.49 -8.26
C GLY A 197 -1.12 -8.55 -8.00
N HIS A 198 -0.85 -7.25 -7.85
CA HIS A 198 -1.91 -6.22 -7.71
C HIS A 198 -2.82 -6.17 -8.92
N ALA A 199 -2.24 -6.18 -10.12
CA ALA A 199 -3.03 -6.12 -11.34
C ALA A 199 -3.91 -7.36 -11.52
N TYR A 200 -3.46 -8.54 -11.06
CA TYR A 200 -4.31 -9.74 -10.99
C TYR A 200 -5.43 -9.61 -9.95
N VAL A 201 -5.13 -9.15 -8.73
CA VAL A 201 -6.15 -8.90 -7.68
C VAL A 201 -7.21 -7.90 -8.15
N ALA A 202 -6.80 -6.78 -8.75
CA ALA A 202 -7.69 -5.75 -9.26
C ALA A 202 -8.65 -6.25 -10.35
N ARG A 203 -8.26 -7.33 -11.05
CA ARG A 203 -9.06 -8.00 -12.09
C ARG A 203 -9.89 -9.17 -11.55
N GLY A 204 -9.75 -9.53 -10.28
CA GLY A 204 -10.39 -10.72 -9.71
C GLY A 204 -9.71 -12.05 -10.04
N ASP A 205 -8.52 -12.00 -10.65
CA ASP A 205 -7.75 -13.20 -11.01
C ASP A 205 -6.87 -13.62 -9.82
N TYR A 206 -7.54 -14.02 -8.76
CA TYR A 206 -6.90 -14.34 -7.49
C TYR A 206 -5.96 -15.55 -7.59
N ARG A 207 -6.24 -16.49 -8.49
CA ARG A 207 -5.36 -17.63 -8.75
C ARG A 207 -3.98 -17.18 -9.19
N ASN A 208 -3.90 -16.36 -10.24
CA ASN A 208 -2.62 -15.86 -10.73
C ASN A 208 -1.98 -14.89 -9.72
N ALA A 209 -2.77 -14.12 -8.98
CA ALA A 209 -2.25 -13.28 -7.90
C ALA A 209 -1.53 -14.09 -6.81
N LEU A 210 -2.17 -15.15 -6.31
CA LEU A 210 -1.58 -16.05 -5.30
C LEU A 210 -0.29 -16.69 -5.80
N GLU A 211 -0.31 -17.27 -7.01
CA GLU A 211 0.89 -17.88 -7.61
C GLU A 211 2.04 -16.87 -7.76
N THR A 212 1.72 -15.64 -8.17
CA THR A 212 2.68 -14.54 -8.29
C THR A 212 3.31 -14.19 -6.94
N PHE A 213 2.50 -14.00 -5.89
CA PHE A 213 3.01 -13.66 -4.57
C PHE A 213 3.74 -14.83 -3.89
N GLU A 214 3.28 -16.07 -4.08
CA GLU A 214 3.96 -17.27 -3.60
C GLU A 214 5.34 -17.44 -4.25
N ARG A 215 5.43 -17.18 -5.56
CA ARG A 215 6.71 -17.18 -6.27
C ARG A 215 7.64 -16.11 -5.71
N ALA A 216 7.15 -14.89 -5.51
CA ALA A 216 7.93 -13.82 -4.90
C ALA A 216 8.41 -14.18 -3.48
N ALA A 217 7.52 -14.72 -2.64
CA ALA A 217 7.83 -15.16 -1.28
C ALA A 217 8.83 -16.33 -1.23
N SER A 218 8.92 -17.14 -2.30
CA SER A 218 9.91 -18.20 -2.45
C SER A 218 11.32 -17.68 -2.77
N LEU A 219 11.43 -16.49 -3.36
CA LEU A 219 12.70 -15.83 -3.62
C LEU A 219 13.22 -15.17 -2.35
N GLU A 220 12.35 -14.44 -1.66
CA GLU A 220 12.67 -13.78 -0.39
C GLU A 220 11.38 -13.50 0.38
N ARG A 221 11.43 -13.69 1.71
CA ARG A 221 10.28 -13.48 2.61
C ARG A 221 10.12 -12.00 2.97
N TYR A 222 9.98 -11.15 1.95
CA TYR A 222 9.80 -9.72 2.14
C TYR A 222 8.42 -9.43 2.76
N GLY A 223 8.40 -8.72 3.91
CA GLY A 223 7.20 -8.55 4.74
C GLY A 223 5.98 -8.06 3.96
N HIS A 224 6.15 -7.03 3.13
CA HIS A 224 5.06 -6.45 2.35
C HIS A 224 4.49 -7.42 1.29
N ILE A 225 5.32 -8.29 0.69
CA ILE A 225 4.83 -9.33 -0.24
C ILE A 225 4.02 -10.39 0.49
N LEU A 226 4.53 -10.81 1.66
CA LEU A 226 3.81 -11.75 2.52
C LEU A 226 2.47 -11.17 3.00
N TRP A 227 2.39 -9.84 3.20
CA TRP A 227 1.13 -9.16 3.50
C TRP A 227 0.09 -9.37 2.41
N HIS A 228 0.43 -9.07 1.15
CA HIS A 228 -0.49 -9.22 0.04
C HIS A 228 -0.91 -10.68 -0.17
N LEU A 229 0.01 -11.62 0.02
CA LEU A 229 -0.33 -13.03 -0.01
C LEU A 229 -1.32 -13.40 1.11
N ALA A 230 -1.08 -12.95 2.34
CA ALA A 230 -1.97 -13.18 3.48
C ALA A 230 -3.34 -12.48 3.32
N GLU A 231 -3.38 -11.30 2.70
CA GLU A 231 -4.58 -10.56 2.35
C GLU A 231 -5.41 -11.31 1.30
N ALA A 232 -4.79 -11.72 0.19
CA ALA A 232 -5.48 -12.49 -0.85
C ALA A 232 -6.02 -13.82 -0.29
N GLN A 233 -5.24 -14.50 0.55
CA GLN A 233 -5.67 -15.70 1.26
C GLN A 233 -6.86 -15.43 2.19
N ALA A 234 -6.82 -14.34 2.98
CA ALA A 234 -7.93 -13.94 3.85
C ALA A 234 -9.22 -13.62 3.06
N ILE A 235 -9.11 -12.98 1.90
CA ILE A 235 -10.25 -12.70 1.01
C ILE A 235 -10.89 -14.01 0.52
N LEU A 236 -10.09 -15.03 0.24
CA LEU A 236 -10.54 -16.33 -0.26
C LEU A 236 -10.82 -17.36 0.86
N GLY A 237 -10.72 -16.96 2.13
CA GLY A 237 -11.00 -17.81 3.29
C GLY A 237 -9.84 -18.69 3.76
N HIS A 238 -8.70 -18.72 3.07
CA HIS A 238 -7.56 -19.55 3.45
C HIS A 238 -6.94 -19.08 4.78
N GLU A 239 -6.76 -19.99 5.74
CA GLU A 239 -6.32 -19.61 7.10
C GLU A 239 -4.80 -19.69 7.35
N ARG A 240 -4.05 -20.52 6.60
CA ARG A 240 -2.69 -20.94 6.99
C ARG A 240 -1.73 -19.74 7.14
N LEU A 241 -1.43 -19.05 6.04
CA LEU A 241 -0.48 -17.93 6.11
C LEU A 241 -1.10 -16.74 6.84
N THR A 242 -2.42 -16.56 6.76
CA THR A 242 -3.13 -15.49 7.43
C THR A 242 -2.91 -15.50 8.95
N ARG A 243 -2.90 -16.69 9.58
CA ARG A 243 -2.60 -16.84 11.02
C ARG A 243 -1.12 -16.64 11.35
N ASP A 244 -0.22 -17.17 10.52
CA ASP A 244 1.22 -17.01 10.74
C ASP A 244 1.63 -15.55 10.61
N TYR A 245 1.09 -14.86 9.61
CA TYR A 245 1.35 -13.45 9.36
C TYR A 245 0.81 -12.55 10.46
N SER A 246 -0.37 -12.86 10.99
CA SER A 246 -0.98 -12.06 12.06
C SER A 246 -0.23 -12.11 13.39
N SER A 247 0.47 -13.22 13.64
CA SER A 247 1.24 -13.48 14.85
C SER A 247 2.74 -13.19 14.71
N ALA A 248 3.25 -12.95 13.49
CA ALA A 248 4.67 -12.71 13.24
C ALA A 248 5.12 -11.31 13.70
N PRO A 249 6.10 -11.19 14.61
CA PRO A 249 6.57 -9.90 15.12
C PRO A 249 7.46 -9.13 14.13
N THR A 250 7.96 -9.79 13.07
CA THR A 250 8.85 -9.19 12.07
C THR A 250 8.10 -8.41 10.99
N VAL A 251 6.77 -8.42 11.03
CA VAL A 251 5.91 -7.72 10.09
C VAL A 251 5.59 -6.30 10.62
N PRO A 252 5.55 -5.27 9.76
CA PRO A 252 5.11 -3.93 10.17
C PRO A 252 3.74 -3.93 10.91
N PRO A 253 3.63 -3.31 12.09
CA PRO A 253 2.41 -3.37 12.90
C PRO A 253 1.14 -2.90 12.18
N PHE A 254 1.21 -1.83 11.38
CA PHE A 254 0.06 -1.30 10.64
C PHE A 254 -0.50 -2.28 9.59
N GLU A 255 0.36 -3.12 8.98
CA GLU A 255 -0.07 -4.16 8.04
C GLU A 255 -0.76 -5.32 8.76
N ARG A 256 -0.26 -5.71 9.94
CA ARG A 256 -0.93 -6.69 10.82
C ARG A 256 -2.30 -6.18 11.24
N ILE A 257 -2.39 -4.91 11.65
CA ILE A 257 -3.64 -4.27 12.05
C ILE A 257 -4.66 -4.29 10.91
N ALA A 258 -4.26 -3.86 9.71
CA ALA A 258 -5.14 -3.89 8.54
C ALA A 258 -5.68 -5.30 8.25
N LEU A 259 -4.84 -6.33 8.38
CA LEU A 259 -5.26 -7.72 8.21
C LEU A 259 -6.22 -8.18 9.32
N MET A 260 -5.94 -7.86 10.58
CA MET A 260 -6.82 -8.21 11.71
C MET A 260 -8.17 -7.54 11.61
N TRP A 261 -8.19 -6.27 11.23
CA TRP A 261 -9.43 -5.55 11.00
C TRP A 261 -10.25 -6.17 9.86
N ARG A 262 -9.60 -6.55 8.75
CA ARG A 262 -10.27 -7.28 7.66
C ARG A 262 -10.93 -8.56 8.12
N LEU A 263 -10.20 -9.40 8.86
CA LEU A 263 -10.72 -10.67 9.35
C LEU A 263 -11.88 -10.48 10.32
N GLU A 264 -11.76 -9.53 11.26
CA GLU A 264 -12.80 -9.28 12.24
C GLU A 264 -14.04 -8.63 11.62
N ALA A 265 -13.86 -7.55 10.87
CA ALA A 265 -14.96 -6.73 10.36
C ALA A 265 -15.71 -7.39 9.19
N LEU A 266 -15.02 -8.16 8.33
CA LEU A 266 -15.59 -8.73 7.11
C LEU A 266 -15.75 -10.25 7.13
N ARG A 267 -14.90 -10.98 7.87
CA ARG A 267 -14.95 -12.45 7.94
C ARG A 267 -15.57 -12.97 9.25
N GLY A 268 -15.90 -12.07 10.18
CA GLY A 268 -16.46 -12.45 11.49
C GLY A 268 -15.48 -13.22 12.37
N ALA A 269 -14.18 -13.16 12.08
CA ALA A 269 -13.16 -13.80 12.90
C ALA A 269 -13.10 -13.13 14.27
N ARG A 270 -13.11 -13.93 15.34
CA ARG A 270 -12.92 -13.39 16.70
C ARG A 270 -11.43 -13.27 16.99
N ILE A 271 -10.90 -12.05 16.87
CA ILE A 271 -9.53 -11.74 17.27
C ILE A 271 -9.50 -11.50 18.79
N ASP A 272 -8.50 -12.03 19.47
CA ASP A 272 -8.32 -11.86 20.91
C ASP A 272 -8.03 -10.38 21.24
N ASP A 273 -8.69 -9.82 22.27
CA ASP A 273 -8.46 -8.46 22.73
C ASP A 273 -7.00 -8.25 23.19
N ALA A 274 -6.30 -9.29 23.63
CA ALA A 274 -4.88 -9.25 23.95
C ALA A 274 -4.02 -8.91 22.72
N ILE A 275 -4.38 -9.41 21.53
CA ILE A 275 -3.69 -9.10 20.26
C ILE A 275 -3.91 -7.63 19.92
N TRP A 276 -5.13 -7.12 20.06
CA TRP A 276 -5.44 -5.71 19.82
C TRP A 276 -4.66 -4.78 20.77
N LYS A 277 -4.55 -5.14 22.06
CA LYS A 277 -3.72 -4.39 23.02
C LYS A 277 -2.23 -4.41 22.68
N GLU A 278 -1.70 -5.55 22.22
CA GLU A 278 -0.32 -5.67 21.76
C GLU A 278 -0.05 -4.76 20.54
N LEU A 279 -0.94 -4.80 19.55
CA LEU A 279 -0.85 -3.99 18.33
C LEU A 279 -1.00 -2.50 18.63
N ALA A 280 -1.91 -2.12 19.52
CA ALA A 280 -2.05 -0.75 20.01
C ALA A 280 -0.76 -0.25 20.67
N ALA A 281 -0.16 -1.04 21.56
CA ALA A 281 1.10 -0.68 22.21
C ALA A 281 2.28 -0.57 21.20
N GLN A 282 2.30 -1.40 20.16
CA GLN A 282 3.26 -1.26 19.05
C GLN A 282 3.02 0.03 18.26
N GLY A 283 1.77 0.33 17.94
CA GLY A 283 1.36 1.55 17.26
C GLY A 283 1.76 2.81 18.04
N GLU A 284 1.56 2.83 19.36
CA GLU A 284 1.93 3.97 20.22
C GLU A 284 3.43 4.29 20.14
N ARG A 285 4.29 3.27 20.15
CA ARG A 285 5.74 3.46 19.99
C ARG A 285 6.08 4.08 18.63
N LEU A 286 5.36 3.70 17.57
CA LEU A 286 5.54 4.31 16.25
C LEU A 286 5.11 5.79 16.24
N LEU A 287 4.06 6.14 17.00
CA LEU A 287 3.55 7.50 17.11
C LEU A 287 4.47 8.48 17.85
N GLU A 288 5.50 8.00 18.57
CA GLU A 288 6.60 8.84 19.08
C GLU A 288 7.34 9.57 17.94
N HIS A 289 7.20 9.06 16.72
CA HIS A 289 7.80 9.60 15.50
C HIS A 289 6.74 9.85 14.41
N ALA A 290 5.56 10.29 14.84
CA ALA A 290 4.37 10.53 14.01
C ALA A 290 4.63 11.28 12.70
N ASP A 291 5.50 12.28 12.71
CA ASP A 291 5.77 13.13 11.54
C ASP A 291 6.45 12.38 10.37
N TYR A 292 7.01 11.20 10.65
CA TYR A 292 7.69 10.36 9.67
C TYR A 292 6.84 9.16 9.20
N LEU A 293 5.63 9.00 9.75
CA LEU A 293 4.69 7.98 9.30
C LEU A 293 3.82 8.55 8.17
N THR A 294 3.46 7.70 7.20
CA THR A 294 2.47 8.10 6.21
C THR A 294 1.09 8.20 6.87
N THR A 295 0.24 9.08 6.36
CA THR A 295 -1.13 9.24 6.90
C THR A 295 -1.95 7.94 6.83
N TRP A 296 -1.65 7.08 5.86
CA TRP A 296 -2.17 5.71 5.78
C TRP A 296 -1.82 4.85 7.00
N MET A 297 -0.60 4.95 7.52
CA MET A 297 -0.16 4.19 8.69
C MET A 297 -0.84 4.70 9.97
N HIS A 298 -1.03 6.02 10.10
CA HIS A 298 -1.75 6.63 11.23
C HIS A 298 -3.17 6.07 11.35
N HIS A 299 -3.86 5.92 10.23
CA HIS A 299 -5.21 5.33 10.18
C HIS A 299 -5.28 3.96 10.86
N TRP A 300 -4.38 3.04 10.49
CA TRP A 300 -4.37 1.69 11.06
C TRP A 300 -3.98 1.67 12.53
N ILE A 301 -3.04 2.52 12.95
CA ILE A 301 -2.69 2.63 14.37
C ILE A 301 -3.90 3.08 15.20
N ASP A 302 -4.70 4.01 14.68
CA ASP A 302 -5.94 4.41 15.34
C ASP A 302 -6.95 3.26 15.46
N VAL A 303 -7.16 2.50 14.39
CA VAL A 303 -8.03 1.31 14.42
C VAL A 303 -7.63 0.36 15.56
N ALA A 304 -6.33 0.13 15.76
CA ALA A 304 -5.85 -0.69 16.87
C ALA A 304 -6.13 -0.06 18.24
N LEU A 305 -5.86 1.24 18.41
CA LEU A 305 -6.16 1.98 19.65
C LEU A 305 -7.64 1.92 19.99
N ALA A 306 -8.51 2.24 19.03
CA ALA A 306 -9.95 2.23 19.20
C ALA A 306 -10.45 0.83 19.56
N ARG A 307 -9.93 -0.21 18.89
CA ARG A 307 -10.34 -1.60 19.14
C ARG A 307 -9.80 -2.18 20.45
N ALA A 308 -8.67 -1.69 20.93
CA ALA A 308 -8.10 -2.02 22.24
C ALA A 308 -8.82 -1.32 23.41
N GLY A 309 -9.75 -0.40 23.14
CA GLY A 309 -10.47 0.39 24.15
C GLY A 309 -9.78 1.70 24.54
N GLU A 310 -8.69 2.07 23.87
CA GLU A 310 -7.92 3.30 24.10
C GLU A 310 -8.57 4.49 23.36
N HIS A 311 -9.86 4.71 23.58
CA HIS A 311 -10.69 5.63 22.79
C HIS A 311 -10.21 7.08 22.78
N GLU A 312 -9.63 7.55 23.89
CA GLU A 312 -9.09 8.91 24.00
C GLU A 312 -7.81 9.09 23.16
N LYS A 313 -6.98 8.04 23.09
CA LYS A 313 -5.78 8.03 22.23
C LYS A 313 -6.17 7.96 20.76
N ALA A 314 -7.21 7.19 20.43
CA ALA A 314 -7.77 7.14 19.09
C ALA A 314 -8.32 8.52 18.66
N ARG A 315 -9.18 9.14 19.48
CA ARG A 315 -9.69 10.50 19.23
C ARG A 315 -8.57 11.52 18.99
N THR A 316 -7.44 11.39 19.70
CA THR A 316 -6.25 12.22 19.47
C THR A 316 -5.63 12.03 18.07
N GLN A 317 -5.65 10.81 17.51
CA GLN A 317 -5.19 10.59 16.14
C GLN A 317 -6.13 11.19 15.10
N VAL A 318 -7.45 11.08 15.29
CA VAL A 318 -8.43 11.78 14.44
C VAL A 318 -8.17 13.29 14.44
N GLU A 319 -7.98 13.88 15.61
CA GLU A 319 -7.64 15.30 15.73
C GLU A 319 -6.33 15.66 15.04
N ARG A 320 -5.31 14.78 15.14
CA ARG A 320 -4.04 14.95 14.41
C ARG A 320 -4.26 14.93 12.90
N LEU A 321 -5.03 13.98 12.37
CA LEU A 321 -5.37 13.93 10.95
C LEU A 321 -6.05 15.22 10.50
N ARG A 322 -7.03 15.71 11.25
CA ARG A 322 -7.78 16.95 10.93
C ARG A 322 -6.91 18.22 10.95
N ARG A 323 -5.73 18.20 11.59
CA ARG A 323 -4.76 19.31 11.57
C ARG A 323 -3.86 19.32 10.34
N LEU A 324 -3.79 18.22 9.58
CA LEU A 324 -3.01 18.16 8.35
C LEU A 324 -3.63 19.04 7.25
N PRO A 325 -2.85 19.49 6.26
CA PRO A 325 -3.38 20.25 5.12
C PRO A 325 -4.56 19.57 4.44
N ALA A 326 -5.60 20.33 4.10
CA ALA A 326 -6.77 19.81 3.41
C ALA A 326 -6.44 19.34 1.97
N GLY A 327 -7.21 18.39 1.47
CA GLY A 327 -7.14 17.98 0.06
C GLY A 327 -5.96 17.07 -0.27
N ARG A 328 -5.43 17.21 -1.49
CA ARG A 328 -4.39 16.31 -2.04
C ARG A 328 -3.08 16.32 -1.25
N ALA A 329 -2.73 17.43 -0.61
CA ALA A 329 -1.49 17.56 0.17
C ALA A 329 -1.39 16.51 1.30
N SER A 330 -2.52 16.12 1.92
CA SER A 330 -2.58 15.03 2.90
C SER A 330 -3.11 13.72 2.32
N GLY A 331 -3.24 13.61 1.00
CA GLY A 331 -3.91 12.47 0.35
C GLY A 331 -5.41 12.38 0.68
N HIS A 332 -6.04 13.51 1.01
CA HIS A 332 -7.42 13.63 1.50
C HIS A 332 -7.67 13.03 2.89
N TRP A 333 -6.63 12.64 3.62
CA TRP A 333 -6.78 12.01 4.93
C TRP A 333 -7.21 12.96 6.04
N SER A 334 -6.94 14.26 5.92
CA SER A 334 -7.40 15.25 6.91
C SER A 334 -8.91 15.50 6.90
N THR A 335 -9.58 15.09 5.83
CA THR A 335 -11.04 15.20 5.67
C THR A 335 -11.67 13.83 5.53
N LEU A 336 -11.61 13.23 4.35
CA LEU A 336 -12.23 11.94 4.04
C LEU A 336 -11.68 10.80 4.90
N GLY A 337 -10.36 10.80 5.14
CA GLY A 337 -9.73 9.79 6.00
C GLY A 337 -10.14 9.88 7.46
N ALA A 338 -10.17 11.09 8.02
CA ALA A 338 -10.66 11.33 9.38
C ALA A 338 -12.12 10.87 9.55
N ASP A 339 -12.97 11.15 8.55
CA ASP A 339 -14.37 10.70 8.57
C ASP A 339 -14.50 9.17 8.43
N LEU A 340 -13.64 8.51 7.63
CA LEU A 340 -13.58 7.04 7.57
C LEU A 340 -13.26 6.45 8.95
N LEU A 341 -12.26 7.02 9.63
CA LEU A 341 -11.79 6.52 10.90
C LEU A 341 -12.85 6.68 12.00
N GLU A 342 -13.49 7.85 12.10
CA GLU A 342 -14.64 8.06 12.98
C GLU A 342 -15.79 7.09 12.65
N GLY A 343 -15.98 6.79 11.36
CA GLY A 343 -16.93 5.81 10.88
C GLY A 343 -16.62 4.39 11.38
N GLU A 344 -15.37 3.94 11.26
CA GLU A 344 -14.92 2.64 11.78
C GLU A 344 -15.04 2.55 13.31
N MET A 345 -14.70 3.62 14.03
CA MET A 345 -14.95 3.68 15.47
C MET A 345 -16.46 3.58 15.79
N ALA A 346 -17.34 4.14 14.96
CA ALA A 346 -18.79 3.96 15.10
C ALA A 346 -19.22 2.52 14.82
N VAL A 347 -18.58 1.82 13.86
CA VAL A 347 -18.76 0.37 13.67
C VAL A 347 -18.42 -0.40 14.94
N MET A 348 -17.28 -0.10 15.57
CA MET A 348 -16.85 -0.75 16.81
C MET A 348 -17.84 -0.55 17.97
N ARG A 349 -18.56 0.58 17.99
CA ARG A 349 -19.63 0.87 18.97
C ARG A 349 -20.99 0.29 18.58
N GLY A 350 -21.14 -0.31 17.40
CA GLY A 350 -22.41 -0.80 16.87
C GLY A 350 -23.33 0.29 16.29
N ASP A 351 -22.86 1.54 16.16
CA ASP A 351 -23.62 2.64 15.55
C ASP A 351 -23.44 2.62 14.02
N HIS A 352 -24.07 1.64 13.38
CA HIS A 352 -23.95 1.42 11.94
C HIS A 352 -24.50 2.59 11.10
N ALA A 353 -25.49 3.33 11.60
CA ALA A 353 -26.09 4.45 10.89
C ALA A 353 -25.13 5.64 10.81
N THR A 354 -24.49 5.99 11.94
CA THR A 354 -23.44 7.02 11.95
C THR A 354 -22.24 6.59 11.12
N ALA A 355 -21.82 5.32 11.24
CA ALA A 355 -20.72 4.79 10.43
C ALA A 355 -20.99 4.95 8.92
N ALA A 356 -22.16 4.51 8.45
CA ALA A 356 -22.53 4.64 7.05
C ALA A 356 -22.58 6.11 6.59
N ARG A 357 -23.11 7.02 7.41
CA ARG A 357 -23.16 8.45 7.07
C ARG A 357 -21.77 9.06 6.92
N LEU A 358 -20.86 8.76 7.84
CA LEU A 358 -19.49 9.30 7.87
C LEU A 358 -18.63 8.73 6.75
N MET A 359 -18.73 7.42 6.48
CA MET A 359 -17.89 6.77 5.47
C MET A 359 -18.31 7.12 4.03
N ALA A 360 -19.60 7.37 3.76
CA ALA A 360 -20.13 7.51 2.40
C ALA A 360 -19.37 8.49 1.48
N PRO A 361 -18.98 9.71 1.92
CA PRO A 361 -18.21 10.63 1.08
C PRO A 361 -16.85 10.07 0.65
N ALA A 362 -16.15 9.40 1.57
CA ALA A 362 -14.85 8.81 1.29
C ALA A 362 -14.97 7.61 0.36
N ILE A 363 -15.98 6.75 0.54
CA ILE A 363 -16.21 5.59 -0.32
C ILE A 363 -16.40 5.98 -1.79
N ARG A 364 -17.12 7.07 -2.08
CA ARG A 364 -17.29 7.57 -3.45
C ARG A 364 -15.99 8.01 -4.12
N ARG A 365 -14.98 8.35 -3.33
CA ARG A 365 -13.72 8.95 -3.77
C ARG A 365 -12.50 8.14 -3.31
N ILE A 366 -12.71 6.88 -2.90
CA ILE A 366 -11.70 6.14 -2.16
C ILE A 366 -10.42 5.92 -2.96
N HIS A 367 -10.53 5.82 -4.29
CA HIS A 367 -9.38 5.67 -5.19
C HIS A 367 -8.75 7.02 -5.60
N ASP A 368 -9.34 8.17 -5.22
CA ASP A 368 -8.66 9.49 -5.28
C ASP A 368 -7.77 9.71 -4.05
N MET A 369 -8.03 8.99 -2.95
CA MET A 369 -7.30 9.16 -1.70
C MET A 369 -5.91 8.54 -1.80
N GLY A 370 -4.93 9.22 -1.23
CA GLY A 370 -3.55 8.76 -1.20
C GLY A 370 -3.30 7.67 -0.17
N GLY A 371 -2.05 7.24 -0.05
CA GLY A 371 -1.65 6.19 0.88
C GLY A 371 -1.65 4.81 0.22
N GLY A 372 -2.12 3.79 0.94
CA GLY A 372 -2.15 2.41 0.45
C GLY A 372 -2.74 2.27 -0.95
N SER A 373 -2.36 1.23 -1.67
CA SER A 373 -2.80 0.99 -3.04
C SER A 373 -4.32 0.73 -3.12
N ARG A 374 -4.90 0.84 -4.33
CA ARG A 374 -6.35 0.75 -4.56
C ARG A 374 -7.00 -0.46 -3.90
N GLU A 375 -6.37 -1.62 -3.98
CA GLU A 375 -6.84 -2.88 -3.40
C GLU A 375 -6.73 -2.90 -1.87
N GLN A 376 -5.70 -2.29 -1.26
CA GLN A 376 -5.65 -2.15 0.20
C GLN A 376 -6.81 -1.28 0.70
N LYS A 377 -7.19 -0.26 -0.06
CA LYS A 377 -8.31 0.64 0.27
C LYS A 377 -9.69 0.02 0.01
N ASP A 378 -9.78 -1.08 -0.72
CA ASP A 378 -11.06 -1.70 -1.03
C ASP A 378 -11.75 -2.29 0.21
N ILE A 379 -11.01 -2.57 1.29
CA ILE A 379 -11.58 -2.94 2.59
C ILE A 379 -12.66 -1.95 3.07
N PHE A 380 -12.48 -0.64 2.83
CA PHE A 380 -13.46 0.36 3.23
C PHE A 380 -14.76 0.24 2.44
N ARG A 381 -14.67 -0.11 1.14
CA ARG A 381 -15.84 -0.35 0.28
C ARG A 381 -16.59 -1.59 0.72
N ASP A 382 -15.86 -2.64 1.07
CA ASP A 382 -16.44 -3.90 1.54
C ASP A 382 -17.09 -3.73 2.91
N LEU A 383 -16.46 -2.97 3.81
CA LEU A 383 -17.04 -2.60 5.11
C LEU A 383 -18.31 -1.76 4.92
N TYR A 384 -18.28 -0.79 4.01
CA TYR A 384 -19.46 0.01 3.70
C TYR A 384 -20.61 -0.81 3.11
N LEU A 385 -20.31 -1.76 2.22
CA LEU A 385 -21.29 -2.71 1.68
C LEU A 385 -21.94 -3.52 2.82
N GLU A 386 -21.12 -4.05 3.73
CA GLU A 386 -21.59 -4.80 4.91
C GLU A 386 -22.43 -3.92 5.85
N LEU A 387 -22.08 -2.65 6.05
CA LEU A 387 -22.89 -1.71 6.82
C LEU A 387 -24.27 -1.48 6.20
N GLN A 388 -24.34 -1.29 4.88
CA GLN A 388 -25.63 -1.16 4.18
C GLN A 388 -26.48 -2.42 4.32
N ARG A 389 -25.84 -3.60 4.29
CA ARG A 389 -26.50 -4.89 4.52
C ARG A 389 -27.09 -4.96 5.94
N ARG A 390 -26.30 -4.61 6.97
CA ARG A 390 -26.75 -4.58 8.37
C ARG A 390 -27.87 -3.58 8.64
N LEU A 391 -27.88 -2.46 7.93
CA LEU A 391 -28.94 -1.46 7.98
C LEU A 391 -30.20 -1.88 7.21
N GLY A 392 -30.17 -2.98 6.45
CA GLY A 392 -31.31 -3.46 5.67
C GLY A 392 -31.53 -2.73 4.35
N ASN A 393 -30.56 -1.94 3.87
CA ASN A 393 -30.67 -1.10 2.68
C ASN A 393 -30.43 -1.93 1.40
N ALA A 394 -31.34 -2.87 1.11
CA ALA A 394 -31.14 -3.88 0.07
C ALA A 394 -30.89 -3.33 -1.34
N GLU A 395 -31.60 -2.26 -1.76
CA GLU A 395 -31.37 -1.64 -3.07
C GLU A 395 -29.98 -1.00 -3.18
N VAL A 396 -29.50 -0.36 -2.10
CA VAL A 396 -28.14 0.21 -2.05
C VAL A 396 -27.10 -0.90 -2.12
N VAL A 397 -27.33 -2.03 -1.43
CA VAL A 397 -26.46 -3.21 -1.51
C VAL A 397 -26.38 -3.75 -2.94
N ILE A 398 -27.51 -3.82 -3.65
CA ILE A 398 -27.53 -4.25 -5.06
C ILE A 398 -26.68 -3.32 -5.92
N GLU A 399 -26.87 -2.01 -5.80
CA GLU A 399 -26.12 -1.02 -6.57
C GLU A 399 -24.60 -1.14 -6.32
N LEU A 400 -24.18 -1.13 -5.06
CA LEU A 400 -22.78 -1.21 -4.67
C LEU A 400 -22.14 -2.52 -5.13
N ALA A 401 -22.82 -3.65 -4.95
CA ALA A 401 -22.33 -4.96 -5.35
C ALA A 401 -22.19 -5.07 -6.88
N GLN A 402 -23.18 -4.59 -7.65
CA GLN A 402 -23.10 -4.59 -9.11
C GLN A 402 -21.95 -3.72 -9.62
N GLN A 403 -21.74 -2.53 -9.04
CA GLN A 403 -20.61 -1.67 -9.38
C GLN A 403 -19.27 -2.36 -9.12
N ARG A 404 -19.12 -3.09 -8.01
CA ARG A 404 -17.91 -3.88 -7.73
C ARG A 404 -17.71 -4.99 -8.75
N LEU A 405 -18.78 -5.71 -9.12
CA LEU A 405 -18.70 -6.84 -10.05
C LEU A 405 -18.39 -6.44 -11.50
N LEU A 406 -18.69 -5.20 -11.90
CA LEU A 406 -18.24 -4.67 -13.19
C LEU A 406 -16.71 -4.53 -13.26
N ALA A 407 -16.06 -4.23 -12.13
CA ALA A 407 -14.61 -4.10 -12.06
C ALA A 407 -13.91 -5.43 -11.75
N ASN A 408 -14.49 -6.23 -10.85
CA ASN A 408 -13.98 -7.53 -10.42
C ASN A 408 -15.14 -8.55 -10.40
N PRO A 409 -15.33 -9.34 -11.49
CA PRO A 409 -16.41 -10.32 -11.61
C PRO A 409 -16.34 -11.46 -10.57
N CYS A 410 -15.18 -11.66 -9.95
CA CYS A 410 -14.90 -12.69 -8.95
C CYS A 410 -14.96 -12.16 -7.51
N HIS A 411 -15.51 -10.96 -7.29
CA HIS A 411 -15.59 -10.36 -5.97
C HIS A 411 -16.63 -11.08 -5.08
N ILE A 412 -16.14 -12.02 -4.27
CA ILE A 412 -16.96 -12.96 -3.47
C ILE A 412 -17.93 -12.23 -2.55
N GLN A 413 -17.48 -11.19 -1.85
CA GLN A 413 -18.32 -10.42 -0.92
C GLN A 413 -19.51 -9.78 -1.64
N SER A 414 -19.33 -9.29 -2.87
CA SER A 414 -20.42 -8.71 -3.66
C SER A 414 -21.38 -9.78 -4.20
N LEU A 415 -20.87 -10.93 -4.62
CA LEU A 415 -21.70 -12.06 -5.03
C LEU A 415 -22.59 -12.53 -3.87
N THR A 416 -22.02 -12.71 -2.69
CA THR A 416 -22.75 -13.06 -1.45
C THR A 416 -23.74 -11.96 -1.04
N ALA A 417 -23.37 -10.68 -1.18
CA ALA A 417 -24.28 -9.59 -0.85
C ALA A 417 -25.53 -9.56 -1.76
N LEU A 418 -25.39 -9.93 -3.05
CA LEU A 418 -26.51 -10.02 -3.99
C LEU A 418 -27.47 -11.17 -3.66
N THR A 419 -26.98 -12.32 -3.19
CA THR A 419 -27.86 -13.44 -2.79
C THR A 419 -28.77 -13.02 -1.63
N TRP A 420 -28.24 -12.28 -0.67
CA TRP A 420 -29.01 -11.69 0.43
C TRP A 420 -30.00 -10.61 -0.08
N ALA A 421 -29.53 -9.66 -0.89
CA ALA A 421 -30.32 -8.49 -1.26
C ALA A 421 -31.50 -8.85 -2.19
N TYR A 422 -31.31 -9.78 -3.13
CA TYR A 422 -32.40 -10.25 -3.99
C TYR A 422 -33.45 -11.07 -3.23
N GLY A 423 -33.03 -11.84 -2.21
CA GLY A 423 -33.97 -12.47 -1.30
C GLY A 423 -34.80 -11.44 -0.54
N ARG A 424 -34.14 -10.39 -0.02
CA ARG A 424 -34.80 -9.34 0.78
C ARG A 424 -35.77 -8.48 -0.03
N THR A 425 -35.52 -8.32 -1.33
CA THR A 425 -36.35 -7.54 -2.27
C THR A 425 -37.38 -8.39 -3.03
N GLY A 426 -37.51 -9.68 -2.70
CA GLY A 426 -38.53 -10.55 -3.30
C GLY A 426 -38.27 -10.87 -4.78
N ARG A 427 -37.00 -11.01 -5.18
CA ARG A 427 -36.57 -11.29 -6.57
C ARG A 427 -35.98 -12.70 -6.68
N PRO A 428 -36.78 -13.78 -6.56
CA PRO A 428 -36.27 -15.15 -6.42
C PRO A 428 -35.48 -15.66 -7.63
N LEU A 429 -35.85 -15.25 -8.86
CA LEU A 429 -35.09 -15.61 -10.06
C LEU A 429 -33.68 -15.00 -10.04
N LEU A 430 -33.57 -13.71 -9.70
CA LEU A 430 -32.28 -13.03 -9.57
C LEU A 430 -31.47 -13.58 -8.40
N GLN A 431 -32.12 -13.93 -7.29
CA GLN A 431 -31.47 -14.58 -6.15
C GLN A 431 -30.86 -15.92 -6.53
N ARG A 432 -31.60 -16.77 -7.25
CA ARG A 432 -31.10 -18.05 -7.75
C ARG A 432 -29.93 -17.86 -8.72
N GLN A 433 -30.03 -16.89 -9.62
CA GLN A 433 -28.93 -16.52 -10.52
C GLN A 433 -27.69 -16.06 -9.75
N ALA A 434 -27.85 -15.25 -8.69
CA ALA A 434 -26.75 -14.82 -7.84
C ALA A 434 -26.05 -15.99 -7.15
N TYR A 435 -26.80 -16.98 -6.62
CA TYR A 435 -26.21 -18.19 -6.06
C TYR A 435 -25.41 -18.99 -7.10
N GLN A 436 -25.95 -19.15 -8.32
CA GLN A 436 -25.24 -19.85 -9.40
C GLN A 436 -23.94 -19.11 -9.79
N GLN A 437 -23.99 -17.78 -9.88
CA GLN A 437 -22.81 -16.97 -10.15
C GLN A 437 -21.78 -17.09 -9.02
N LEU A 438 -22.21 -17.07 -7.76
CA LEU A 438 -21.33 -17.27 -6.60
C LEU A 438 -20.60 -18.61 -6.69
N VAL A 439 -21.29 -19.72 -6.94
CA VAL A 439 -20.65 -21.04 -7.09
C VAL A 439 -19.67 -21.08 -8.27
N ASN A 440 -20.06 -20.55 -9.42
CA ASN A 440 -19.21 -20.57 -10.62
C ASN A 440 -17.94 -19.73 -10.44
N ARG A 441 -18.09 -18.51 -9.90
CA ARG A 441 -16.98 -17.56 -9.70
C ARG A 441 -16.11 -17.92 -8.51
N ALA A 442 -16.66 -18.57 -7.49
CA ALA A 442 -15.88 -19.10 -6.36
C ALA A 442 -14.81 -20.09 -6.83
N ALA A 443 -15.16 -20.99 -7.76
CA ALA A 443 -14.20 -21.93 -8.34
C ALA A 443 -13.12 -21.21 -9.16
N GLU A 444 -13.49 -20.21 -9.96
CA GLU A 444 -12.56 -19.38 -10.74
C GLU A 444 -11.60 -18.58 -9.83
N ALA A 445 -12.13 -18.00 -8.76
CA ALA A 445 -11.36 -17.23 -7.78
C ALA A 445 -10.46 -18.10 -6.89
N GLY A 446 -10.69 -19.41 -6.82
CA GLY A 446 -10.00 -20.29 -5.86
C GLY A 446 -10.45 -20.07 -4.41
N LEU A 447 -11.73 -19.75 -4.21
CA LEU A 447 -12.35 -19.68 -2.88
C LEU A 447 -12.22 -21.03 -2.17
N GLU A 448 -11.92 -21.02 -0.86
CA GLU A 448 -11.79 -22.25 -0.09
C GLU A 448 -13.08 -23.08 -0.15
N THR A 449 -12.95 -24.39 -0.36
CA THR A 449 -14.10 -25.30 -0.51
C THR A 449 -15.01 -25.36 0.71
N ARG A 450 -14.51 -24.96 1.88
CA ARG A 450 -15.26 -24.92 3.14
C ARG A 450 -15.71 -23.50 3.52
N ALA A 451 -15.52 -22.53 2.64
CA ALA A 451 -15.99 -21.17 2.87
C ALA A 451 -17.51 -21.16 3.11
N PRO A 452 -18.01 -20.52 4.20
CA PRO A 452 -19.43 -20.52 4.54
C PRO A 452 -20.34 -20.04 3.41
N GLU A 453 -19.90 -19.03 2.66
CA GLU A 453 -20.63 -18.43 1.55
C GLU A 453 -20.86 -19.44 0.40
N LEU A 454 -19.87 -20.30 0.13
CA LEU A 454 -19.96 -21.32 -0.90
C LEU A 454 -20.89 -22.46 -0.47
N LEU A 455 -20.77 -22.90 0.78
CA LEU A 455 -21.60 -23.98 1.34
C LEU A 455 -23.08 -23.57 1.35
N ASP A 456 -23.38 -22.33 1.79
CA ASP A 456 -24.72 -21.77 1.78
C ASP A 456 -25.29 -21.71 0.35
N ALA A 457 -24.52 -21.23 -0.61
CA ALA A 457 -24.95 -21.14 -2.00
C ALA A 457 -25.27 -22.50 -2.62
N GLN A 458 -24.42 -23.51 -2.36
CA GLN A 458 -24.64 -24.88 -2.84
C GLN A 458 -25.91 -25.48 -2.23
N GLN A 459 -26.12 -25.31 -0.92
CA GLN A 459 -27.31 -25.79 -0.22
C GLN A 459 -28.59 -25.14 -0.77
N MET A 460 -28.56 -23.82 -1.00
CA MET A 460 -29.72 -23.09 -1.52
C MET A 460 -30.07 -23.46 -2.97
N LEU A 461 -29.08 -23.77 -3.81
CA LEU A 461 -29.32 -24.28 -5.16
C LEU A 461 -29.89 -25.70 -5.17
N GLN A 462 -29.47 -26.55 -4.24
CA GLN A 462 -30.03 -27.91 -4.09
C GLN A 462 -31.47 -27.89 -3.59
N ALA A 463 -31.80 -26.99 -2.66
CA ALA A 463 -33.16 -26.86 -2.12
C ALA A 463 -34.18 -26.29 -3.13
N THR A 464 -33.72 -25.72 -4.24
CA THR A 464 -34.55 -25.09 -5.28
C THR A 464 -34.46 -25.77 -6.65
N ALA A 465 -33.72 -26.89 -6.73
CA ALA A 465 -33.67 -27.80 -7.87
C ALA A 465 -34.83 -28.79 -7.81
#